data_AF-A0A8S3JR72-F1
#
_entry.id   AF-A0A8S3JR72-F1
#
_cell.length_a   1.000
_cell.length_b   1.000
_cell.length_c   1.000
_cell.angle_alpha   90.00
_cell.angle_beta   90.00
_cell.angle_gamma   90.00
#
_symmetry.space_group_name_H-M   'P 1'
#
loop_
_entity.id
_entity.type
_entity.pdbx_description
1 polymer ?
#
loop_
_entity_poly.entity_id
_entity_poly.type
_entity_poly.pdbx_seq_one_letter_code
_entity_poly.pdbx_strand_id
1 'polypeptide(L)'
;RLFFRQVKGLILNDSIYCPAETCVLLASYAMQAKFGDYDEDKYPPKSLINERILPERVGDQFQLSNAEWVKRVVNWWKQHERLTK
;
A
#
# COMPACT_ATOMS: atom_id res chain seq x y z
N ARG A 1 12.46 10.46 5.91
CA ARG A 1 12.15 9.04 6.26
C ARG A 1 11.26 8.88 7.50
N LEU A 2 11.47 9.62 8.61
CA LEU A 2 10.62 9.55 9.82
C LEU A 2 9.20 10.08 9.61
N PHE A 3 9.05 11.21 8.92
CA PHE A 3 7.76 11.82 8.60
C PHE A 3 6.81 10.86 7.86
N PHE A 4 7.32 10.20 6.80
CA PHE A 4 6.55 9.20 6.04
C PHE A 4 6.05 8.04 6.91
N ARG A 5 6.88 7.53 7.83
CA ARG A 5 6.49 6.44 8.73
C ARG A 5 5.43 6.87 9.73
N GLN A 6 5.56 8.08 10.29
CA GLN A 6 4.59 8.63 11.23
C GLN A 6 3.24 8.87 10.54
N VAL A 7 3.24 9.54 9.39
CA VAL A 7 2.01 9.80 8.61
C VAL A 7 1.35 8.49 8.19
N LYS A 8 2.13 7.49 7.73
CA LYS A 8 1.61 6.16 7.44
C LYS A 8 0.94 5.52 8.67
N GLY A 9 1.57 5.59 9.83
CA GLY A 9 1.01 5.09 11.08
C GLY A 9 -0.30 5.77 11.47
N LEU A 10 -0.37 7.10 11.32
CA LEU A 10 -1.58 7.88 11.62
C LEU A 10 -2.74 7.54 10.68
N ILE A 11 -2.46 7.31 9.39
CA ILE A 11 -3.48 6.87 8.41
C ILE A 11 -3.95 5.46 8.73
N LEU A 12 -3.02 4.53 9.01
CA LEU A 12 -3.37 3.13 9.30
C LEU A 12 -4.15 2.99 10.61
N ASN A 13 -3.94 3.87 11.59
CA ASN A 13 -4.66 3.92 12.85
C ASN A 13 -5.96 4.75 12.76
N ASP A 14 -6.40 5.15 11.56
CA ASP A 14 -7.56 6.01 11.33
C ASP A 14 -7.53 7.33 12.15
N SER A 15 -6.34 7.79 12.58
CA SER A 15 -6.16 9.08 13.25
C SER A 15 -6.26 10.26 12.26
N ILE A 16 -5.98 9.99 10.98
CA ILE A 16 -6.19 10.92 9.87
C ILE A 16 -7.13 10.23 8.89
N TYR A 17 -8.28 10.87 8.62
CA TYR A 17 -9.20 10.38 7.61
C TYR A 17 -8.57 10.44 6.22
N CYS A 18 -8.67 9.33 5.49
CA CYS A 18 -8.18 9.20 4.13
C CYS A 18 -9.15 8.34 3.32
N PRO A 19 -9.59 8.78 2.12
CA PRO A 19 -10.45 7.97 1.27
C PRO A 19 -9.71 6.74 0.73
N ALA A 20 -10.46 5.70 0.35
CA ALA A 20 -9.89 4.41 -0.03
C ALA A 20 -8.90 4.51 -1.22
N GLU A 21 -9.23 5.31 -2.22
CA GLU A 21 -8.38 5.53 -3.40
C GLU A 21 -7.02 6.14 -3.01
N THR A 22 -7.03 7.13 -2.11
CA THR A 22 -5.80 7.74 -1.60
C THR A 22 -5.02 6.77 -0.72
N CYS A 23 -5.67 5.95 0.10
CA CYS A 23 -5.00 4.90 0.87
C CYS A 23 -4.26 3.90 -0.02
N VAL A 24 -4.90 3.43 -1.11
CA VAL A 24 -4.27 2.51 -2.06
C VAL A 24 -3.06 3.16 -2.73
N LEU A 25 -3.18 4.42 -3.15
CA LEU A 25 -2.08 5.15 -3.77
C LEU A 25 -0.91 5.37 -2.78
N LEU A 26 -1.20 5.75 -1.53
CA LEU A 26 -0.16 5.90 -0.51
C LEU A 26 0.50 4.56 -0.16
N ALA A 27 -0.26 3.46 -0.20
CA ALA A 27 0.29 2.12 -0.01
C ALA A 27 1.26 1.75 -1.15
N SER A 28 0.96 2.07 -2.41
CA SER A 28 1.88 1.79 -3.52
C SER A 28 3.17 2.62 -3.43
N TYR A 29 3.08 3.89 -3.03
CA TYR A 29 4.26 4.69 -2.69
C TYR A 29 5.05 4.11 -1.51
N ALA A 30 4.37 3.55 -0.50
CA ALA A 30 5.03 2.88 0.62
C ALA A 30 5.81 1.64 0.17
N MET A 31 5.26 0.87 -0.78
CA MET A 31 5.94 -0.28 -1.38
C MET A 31 7.16 0.17 -2.19
N GLN A 32 7.03 1.18 -3.04
CA GLN A 32 8.16 1.77 -3.79
C GLN A 32 9.27 2.24 -2.84
N ALA A 33 8.91 3.01 -1.80
CA ALA A 33 9.88 3.51 -0.82
C ALA A 33 10.55 2.39 0.00
N LYS A 34 9.86 1.27 0.25
CA LYS A 34 10.37 0.14 1.03
C LYS A 34 11.20 -0.82 0.17
N PHE A 35 10.66 -1.26 -0.95
CA PHE A 35 11.19 -2.36 -1.76
C PHE A 35 11.93 -1.89 -3.03
N GLY A 36 11.64 -0.69 -3.53
CA GLY A 36 12.18 -0.17 -4.81
C GLY A 36 11.19 -0.39 -5.93
N ASP A 37 11.66 -0.47 -7.18
CA ASP A 37 10.82 -0.84 -8.32
C ASP A 37 10.21 -2.23 -8.12
N TYR A 38 9.00 -2.42 -8.64
CA TYR A 38 8.31 -3.70 -8.55
C TYR A 38 9.03 -4.79 -9.34
N ASP A 39 9.24 -5.93 -8.71
CA ASP A 39 9.84 -7.13 -9.29
C ASP A 39 8.96 -8.33 -8.91
N GLU A 40 8.39 -9.00 -9.92
CA GLU A 40 7.41 -10.07 -9.73
C GLU A 40 8.03 -11.35 -9.18
N ASP A 41 9.29 -11.62 -9.53
CA ASP A 41 10.03 -12.79 -9.05
C ASP A 41 10.44 -12.61 -7.59
N LYS A 42 10.78 -11.37 -7.21
CA LYS A 42 11.22 -11.03 -5.86
C LYS A 42 10.06 -10.80 -4.89
N TYR A 43 8.97 -10.18 -5.34
CA TYR A 43 7.83 -9.78 -4.51
C TYR A 43 6.50 -10.25 -5.11
N PRO A 44 6.24 -11.57 -5.13
CA PRO A 44 4.99 -12.09 -5.63
C PRO A 44 3.83 -11.54 -4.78
N PRO A 45 2.66 -11.19 -5.36
CA PRO A 45 1.53 -10.62 -4.62
C PRO A 45 1.13 -11.42 -3.38
N LYS A 46 1.31 -12.74 -3.40
CA LYS A 46 1.04 -13.64 -2.27
C LYS A 46 1.89 -13.33 -1.03
N SER A 47 3.13 -12.85 -1.18
CA SER A 47 4.00 -12.52 -0.04
C SER A 47 3.61 -11.20 0.64
N LEU A 48 2.93 -10.32 -0.09
CA LEU A 48 2.52 -8.99 0.37
C LEU A 48 1.16 -9.00 1.09
N ILE A 49 0.43 -10.12 1.09
CA ILE A 49 -0.88 -10.28 1.76
C ILE A 49 -0.79 -10.05 3.26
N ASN A 50 0.35 -10.35 3.89
CA ASN A 50 0.54 -10.20 5.32
C ASN A 50 0.99 -8.77 5.73
N GLU A 51 1.30 -7.89 4.78
CA GLU A 51 1.63 -6.50 5.09
C GLU A 51 0.36 -5.72 5.42
N ARG A 52 0.36 -4.98 6.53
CA ARG A 52 -0.70 -4.01 6.83
C ARG A 52 -0.58 -2.80 5.88
N ILE A 53 -1.25 -2.91 4.73
CA ILE A 53 -1.22 -1.93 3.63
C ILE A 53 -2.34 -0.89 3.72
N LEU A 54 -3.48 -1.22 4.33
CA LEU A 54 -4.67 -0.37 4.38
C LEU A 54 -5.24 -0.27 5.80
N PRO A 55 -5.97 0.81 6.14
CA PRO A 55 -6.76 0.89 7.36
C PRO A 55 -7.90 -0.15 7.35
N GLU A 56 -8.26 -0.65 8.53
CA GLU A 56 -9.30 -1.70 8.69
C GLU A 56 -10.64 -1.25 8.11
N ARG A 57 -11.01 0.01 8.36
CA ARG A 57 -12.20 0.65 7.78
C ARG A 57 -12.30 0.55 6.26
N VAL A 58 -11.17 0.71 5.54
CA VAL A 58 -11.16 0.64 4.08
C VAL A 58 -11.37 -0.80 3.60
N GLY A 59 -10.83 -1.78 4.34
CA GLY A 59 -11.07 -3.20 4.09
C GLY A 59 -12.55 -3.55 4.18
N ASP A 60 -13.21 -3.08 5.24
CA ASP A 60 -14.62 -3.40 5.53
C ASP A 60 -15.60 -2.74 4.55
N GLN A 61 -15.26 -1.57 4.00
CA GLN A 61 -16.18 -0.80 3.14
C GLN A 61 -16.43 -1.43 1.77
N PHE A 62 -15.49 -2.20 1.21
CA PHE A 62 -15.57 -2.65 -0.20
C PHE A 62 -15.81 -4.16 -0.37
N GLN A 63 -15.96 -4.95 0.70
CA GLN A 63 -16.09 -6.42 0.64
C GLN A 63 -15.00 -7.10 -0.22
N LEU A 64 -13.81 -6.49 -0.32
CA LEU A 64 -12.70 -7.03 -1.10
C LEU A 64 -11.78 -7.84 -0.21
N SER A 65 -11.27 -8.96 -0.74
CA SER A 65 -10.26 -9.75 -0.04
C SER A 65 -8.92 -9.00 0.03
N ASN A 66 -8.08 -9.33 1.03
CA ASN A 66 -6.73 -8.78 1.12
C ASN A 66 -5.91 -9.03 -0.15
N ALA A 67 -6.11 -10.16 -0.83
CA ALA A 67 -5.45 -10.45 -2.10
C ALA A 67 -5.87 -9.49 -3.23
N GLU A 68 -7.15 -9.11 -3.27
CA GLU A 68 -7.68 -8.14 -4.24
C GLU A 68 -7.07 -6.74 -4.00
N TRP A 69 -6.97 -6.33 -2.73
CA TRP A 69 -6.34 -5.07 -2.36
C TRP A 69 -4.85 -5.03 -2.72
N VAL A 70 -4.13 -6.11 -2.41
CA VAL A 70 -2.71 -6.23 -2.79
C VAL A 70 -2.54 -6.14 -4.30
N LYS A 71 -3.39 -6.81 -5.10
CA LYS A 71 -3.35 -6.69 -6.57
C LYS A 71 -3.50 -5.23 -7.02
N ARG A 72 -4.44 -4.48 -6.43
CA ARG A 72 -4.62 -3.05 -6.76
C ARG A 72 -3.39 -2.23 -6.41
N VAL A 73 -2.83 -2.42 -5.21
CA VAL A 73 -1.62 -1.72 -4.77
C VAL A 73 -0.44 -2.05 -5.68
N VAL A 74 -0.26 -3.32 -6.05
CA VAL A 74 0.79 -3.77 -6.99
C VAL A 74 0.61 -3.15 -8.37
N ASN A 75 -0.63 -3.09 -8.90
CA ASN A 75 -0.89 -2.44 -10.18
C ASN A 75 -0.50 -0.97 -10.18
N TRP A 76 -0.76 -0.24 -9.08
CA TRP A 76 -0.27 1.13 -8.92
C TRP A 76 1.24 1.20 -8.73
N TRP A 77 1.82 0.25 -7.99
CA TRP A 77 3.27 0.21 -7.78
C TRP A 77 4.04 -0.01 -9.09
N LYS A 78 3.53 -0.86 -9.98
CA LYS A 78 4.04 -1.03 -11.35
C LYS A 78 4.08 0.29 -12.14
N GLN A 79 3.19 1.25 -11.85
CA GLN A 79 3.19 2.57 -12.52
C GLN A 79 4.23 3.55 -11.95
N HIS A 80 4.81 3.25 -10.80
CA HIS A 80 5.82 4.09 -10.15
C HIS A 80 7.26 3.66 -10.52
N GLU A 81 7.42 2.86 -11.57
CA GLU A 81 8.72 2.39 -12.04
C GLU A 81 9.62 3.60 -12.36
N ARG A 82 10.87 3.58 -11.86
CA ARG A 82 11.88 4.67 -11.94
C ARG A 82 11.69 5.82 -10.96
N LEU A 83 10.71 5.75 -10.06
CA LEU A 83 10.58 6.73 -8.99
C LEU A 83 11.63 6.42 -7.91
N THR A 84 12.64 7.29 -7.79
CA THR A 84 13.79 7.11 -6.91
C THR A 84 13.38 7.28 -5.43
N LYS A 85 13.98 6.46 -4.55
CA LYS A 85 13.67 6.39 -3.10
C LYS A 85 14.08 7.63 -2.31
#